data_AF-A0A444J205-F1
#
_entry.id   AF-A0A444J205-F1
#
_cell.length_a   1.000
_cell.length_b   1.000
_cell.length_c   1.000
_cell.angle_alpha   90.00
_cell.angle_beta   90.00
_cell.angle_gamma   90.00
#
_symmetry.space_group_name_H-M   'P 1'
#
loop_
_entity.id
_entity.type
_entity.pdbx_description
1 polymer ?
#
loop_
_entity_poly.entity_id
_entity_poly.type
_entity_poly.pdbx_seq_one_letter_code
_entity_poly.pdbx_strand_id
1 'polypeptide(L)'
;PDSGVDQEGSGEAVQRSASPPSSRYPAAREEDPAAEEGKIRRPPSGTDNASVMRKRGDTMQEEQSAEAFSSSPVVSSTQMPTGQDLADAIAEGIYINNAGLVLLHPFLPQFFGALGIAGEEQLLRPERALCVLHFLTTGQPVAPEYELMLPKVLCNIPLDMPVEADVDLTDEEQDEADALLKAVVDHWQALRNTTPDGLRGTFLSRSGKISLRGEDLLLQVEPQTWDIMLEQLPWGISMIRLPWMERMLWVEWV
;
A
#
# COMPACT_ATOMS: atom_id res chain seq x y z
N PRO A 1 -75.33 -27.59 14.31
CA PRO A 1 -73.97 -27.42 13.74
C PRO A 1 -72.97 -28.19 14.63
N ASP A 2 -72.90 -29.52 14.46
CA ASP A 2 -72.06 -30.22 13.46
C ASP A 2 -70.61 -30.34 14.00
N SER A 3 -70.28 -31.44 14.68
CA SER A 3 -69.60 -32.65 14.16
C SER A 3 -68.16 -32.45 13.70
N GLY A 4 -67.29 -33.36 14.11
CA GLY A 4 -66.17 -33.81 13.27
C GLY A 4 -64.78 -33.50 13.83
N VAL A 5 -63.97 -34.43 14.37
CA VAL A 5 -63.46 -35.72 13.83
C VAL A 5 -62.07 -35.54 13.17
N ASP A 6 -61.11 -36.26 13.78
CA ASP A 6 -59.96 -37.00 13.23
C ASP A 6 -58.75 -36.27 12.60
N GLN A 7 -57.51 -36.56 13.07
CA GLN A 7 -56.64 -37.75 12.82
C GLN A 7 -55.89 -37.55 11.48
N GLU A 8 -54.57 -37.51 11.40
CA GLU A 8 -53.55 -38.57 11.32
C GLU A 8 -52.22 -37.80 11.02
N GLY A 9 -51.00 -38.20 11.35
CA GLY A 9 -50.39 -39.52 11.36
C GLY A 9 -49.05 -39.44 10.59
N SER A 10 -48.13 -40.34 10.94
CA SER A 10 -46.76 -40.57 10.40
C SER A 10 -45.66 -39.63 10.93
N GLY A 11 -44.55 -40.11 11.48
CA GLY A 11 -44.05 -41.46 11.67
C GLY A 11 -42.52 -41.39 11.87
N GLU A 12 -42.00 -42.18 12.82
CA GLU A 12 -40.69 -42.86 12.88
C GLU A 12 -39.41 -42.14 12.37
N ALA A 13 -38.23 -42.17 13.00
CA ALA A 13 -37.59 -43.29 13.70
C ALA A 13 -36.33 -42.82 14.48
N VAL A 14 -36.14 -43.43 15.65
CA VAL A 14 -34.94 -44.18 16.08
C VAL A 14 -33.55 -43.49 16.07
N GLN A 15 -33.04 -43.39 17.31
CA GLN A 15 -31.65 -43.25 17.73
C GLN A 15 -30.67 -44.14 16.95
N ARG A 16 -29.46 -43.64 16.65
CA ARG A 16 -28.23 -44.45 16.65
C ARG A 16 -26.98 -43.57 16.80
N SER A 17 -26.36 -43.73 17.95
CA SER A 17 -24.93 -43.53 18.22
C SER A 17 -24.05 -44.26 17.21
N ALA A 18 -23.00 -43.62 16.70
CA ALA A 18 -21.69 -44.23 16.41
C ALA A 18 -20.68 -43.20 15.87
N SER A 19 -19.62 -42.93 16.65
CA SER A 19 -18.26 -42.73 16.13
C SER A 19 -17.46 -44.01 16.39
N PRO A 20 -16.24 -44.21 15.84
CA PRO A 20 -15.71 -43.95 14.50
C PRO A 20 -15.28 -45.30 13.85
N PRO A 21 -14.52 -45.29 12.74
CA PRO A 21 -13.17 -45.84 12.90
C PRO A 21 -12.06 -45.06 12.19
N SER A 22 -10.92 -45.00 12.87
CA SER A 22 -9.60 -44.71 12.31
C SER A 22 -9.18 -45.79 11.31
N SER A 23 -8.60 -45.42 10.17
CA SER A 23 -7.63 -46.28 9.48
C SER A 23 -6.83 -45.55 8.39
N ARG A 24 -5.55 -45.33 8.71
CA ARG A 24 -4.36 -45.67 7.90
C ARG A 24 -4.24 -45.09 6.49
N TYR A 25 -3.39 -44.06 6.37
CA TYR A 25 -2.38 -44.02 5.32
C TYR A 25 -0.99 -44.12 5.95
N PRO A 26 -0.06 -44.90 5.38
CA PRO A 26 1.19 -45.27 6.04
C PRO A 26 2.30 -44.23 5.82
N ALA A 27 3.13 -44.08 6.85
CA ALA A 27 4.50 -43.55 6.75
C ALA A 27 5.48 -44.72 6.57
N ALA A 28 6.45 -44.55 5.66
CA ALA A 28 7.73 -45.28 5.51
C ALA A 28 8.30 -44.89 4.13
N ARG A 29 9.57 -44.53 3.93
CA ARG A 29 10.79 -44.98 4.59
C ARG A 29 11.94 -44.02 4.29
N GLU A 30 12.81 -43.88 5.28
CA GLU A 30 14.20 -43.43 5.19
C GLU A 30 15.00 -44.33 4.24
N GLU A 31 15.89 -43.74 3.43
CA GLU A 31 17.18 -44.33 3.08
C GLU A 31 18.25 -43.22 2.99
N ASP A 32 19.21 -43.32 3.92
CA ASP A 32 20.60 -42.85 3.89
C ASP A 32 21.43 -44.13 4.16
N PRO A 33 22.77 -44.25 3.96
CA PRO A 33 23.77 -43.24 3.55
C PRO A 33 24.84 -43.79 2.55
N ALA A 34 25.77 -42.94 2.08
CA ALA A 34 27.21 -43.27 1.96
C ALA A 34 28.05 -42.10 1.41
N ALA A 35 29.19 -41.89 2.07
CA ALA A 35 30.23 -40.91 1.80
C ALA A 35 31.26 -41.39 0.75
N GLU A 36 31.98 -40.48 0.08
CA GLU A 36 33.44 -40.61 -0.08
C GLU A 36 34.18 -39.30 -0.45
N GLU A 37 35.18 -39.02 0.38
CA GLU A 37 36.46 -38.31 0.31
C GLU A 37 36.95 -37.53 -0.92
N GLY A 38 37.71 -36.45 -0.66
CA GLY A 38 38.64 -35.86 -1.64
C GLY A 38 39.31 -34.56 -1.20
N LYS A 39 40.42 -34.67 -0.46
CA LYS A 39 41.15 -33.60 0.24
C LYS A 39 42.38 -33.13 -0.57
N ILE A 40 42.83 -31.89 -0.30
CA ILE A 40 44.20 -31.32 -0.49
C ILE A 40 44.56 -30.93 -1.97
N ARG A 41 44.89 -29.67 -2.33
CA ARG A 41 46.17 -28.98 -2.04
C ARG A 41 46.14 -27.47 -2.34
N ARG A 42 46.57 -26.69 -1.33
CA ARG A 42 47.21 -25.35 -1.39
C ARG A 42 48.71 -25.51 -1.77
N PRO A 43 49.57 -24.46 -1.81
CA PRO A 43 49.51 -23.04 -2.29
C PRO A 43 50.77 -22.82 -3.22
N PRO A 44 51.54 -21.69 -3.33
CA PRO A 44 51.50 -20.35 -2.70
C PRO A 44 51.95 -19.13 -3.57
N SER A 45 52.12 -17.99 -2.87
CA SER A 45 52.96 -16.81 -3.17
C SER A 45 52.34 -15.83 -4.17
N GLY A 46 52.31 -14.51 -3.98
CA GLY A 46 53.17 -13.50 -3.35
C GLY A 46 53.00 -12.27 -4.28
N THR A 47 53.04 -10.99 -3.93
CA THR A 47 53.70 -10.19 -2.92
C THR A 47 53.14 -8.76 -3.07
N ASP A 48 52.95 -8.08 -1.94
CA ASP A 48 53.23 -6.67 -1.64
C ASP A 48 53.24 -5.54 -2.71
N ASN A 49 52.32 -4.60 -2.50
CA ASN A 49 52.52 -3.17 -2.18
C ASN A 49 53.75 -2.38 -2.72
N ALA A 50 53.36 -1.27 -3.36
CA ALA A 50 53.78 0.12 -3.09
C ALA A 50 55.03 0.72 -3.75
N SER A 51 54.80 1.94 -4.26
CA SER A 51 55.63 3.14 -4.15
C SER A 51 56.42 3.63 -5.38
N VAL A 52 56.04 4.85 -5.80
CA VAL A 52 56.90 6.04 -6.02
C VAL A 52 57.77 6.07 -7.29
N MET A 53 57.63 7.13 -8.11
CA MET A 53 58.64 8.20 -8.29
C MET A 53 58.30 9.14 -9.48
N ARG A 54 58.04 10.42 -9.15
CA ARG A 54 58.53 11.73 -9.72
C ARG A 54 58.84 11.83 -11.23
N LYS A 55 58.61 12.97 -11.93
CA LYS A 55 59.18 14.31 -11.67
C LYS A 55 58.74 15.35 -12.76
N ARG A 56 58.49 16.60 -12.33
CA ARG A 56 58.81 17.97 -12.90
C ARG A 56 58.54 18.28 -14.39
N GLY A 57 58.19 19.48 -14.85
CA GLY A 57 57.98 20.86 -14.34
C GLY A 57 57.17 21.60 -15.44
N ASP A 58 56.97 22.91 -15.54
CA ASP A 58 57.39 24.13 -14.84
C ASP A 58 56.50 25.27 -15.41
N THR A 59 56.50 26.42 -14.73
CA THR A 59 56.14 27.78 -15.22
C THR A 59 54.75 28.35 -14.88
N MET A 60 54.83 29.43 -14.11
CA MET A 60 53.83 30.43 -13.71
C MET A 60 53.53 31.44 -14.83
N GLN A 61 52.30 31.97 -14.88
CA GLN A 61 52.05 33.43 -14.91
C GLN A 61 50.58 33.74 -14.61
N GLU A 62 50.40 34.75 -13.76
CA GLU A 62 49.16 35.40 -13.33
C GLU A 62 48.41 36.06 -14.49
N GLU A 63 47.09 36.19 -14.38
CA GLU A 63 46.44 37.51 -14.33
C GLU A 63 44.95 37.40 -13.96
N GLN A 64 44.53 38.40 -13.18
CA GLN A 64 43.23 38.59 -12.55
C GLN A 64 42.22 39.17 -13.54
N SER A 65 40.95 38.81 -13.42
CA SER A 65 39.82 39.76 -13.46
C SER A 65 38.52 39.08 -13.03
N ALA A 66 37.89 39.70 -12.03
CA ALA A 66 36.57 39.38 -11.53
C ALA A 66 35.49 39.82 -12.52
N GLU A 67 34.38 39.07 -12.59
CA GLU A 67 33.02 39.65 -12.54
C GLU A 67 31.92 38.56 -12.46
N ALA A 68 30.98 38.79 -11.54
CA ALA A 68 29.60 38.33 -11.48
C ALA A 68 29.30 36.81 -11.49
N PHE A 69 29.29 36.19 -10.29
CA PHE A 69 28.30 35.17 -9.99
C PHE A 69 27.20 35.77 -9.13
N SER A 70 26.09 35.99 -9.82
CA SER A 70 24.79 36.44 -9.34
C SER A 70 24.38 35.68 -8.07
N SER A 71 23.90 36.46 -7.12
CA SER A 71 23.24 36.05 -5.88
C SER A 71 22.18 34.98 -6.13
N SER A 72 22.40 33.77 -5.60
CA SER A 72 21.29 32.90 -5.20
C SER A 72 20.99 33.20 -3.74
N PRO A 73 19.75 33.60 -3.38
CA PRO A 73 19.41 33.81 -1.99
C PRO A 73 19.40 32.46 -1.27
N VAL A 74 20.15 32.47 -0.18
CA VAL A 74 20.22 31.50 0.90
C VAL A 74 18.82 31.33 1.51
N VAL A 75 18.33 30.09 1.49
CA VAL A 75 17.27 29.48 2.34
C VAL A 75 16.34 30.45 3.07
N SER A 76 15.12 30.59 2.54
CA SER A 76 13.96 31.05 3.31
C SER A 76 13.25 29.83 3.90
N SER A 77 13.44 29.66 5.21
CA SER A 77 12.47 29.19 6.20
C SER A 77 11.41 28.17 5.76
N THR A 78 11.56 26.94 6.25
CA THR A 78 10.46 25.98 6.48
C THR A 78 9.48 26.58 7.50
N GLN A 79 8.62 27.49 7.05
CA GLN A 79 7.37 27.77 7.75
C GLN A 79 6.41 26.65 7.39
N MET A 80 5.88 25.98 8.40
CA MET A 80 4.75 25.08 8.21
C MET A 80 3.63 25.88 7.53
N PRO A 81 3.02 25.37 6.45
CA PRO A 81 1.91 26.06 5.82
C PRO A 81 0.83 26.28 6.88
N THR A 82 0.36 27.52 6.97
CA THR A 82 -0.78 27.87 7.81
C THR A 82 -2.03 27.19 7.26
N GLY A 83 -3.07 26.97 8.09
CA GLY A 83 -4.33 26.36 7.63
C GLY A 83 -5.00 27.10 6.45
N GLN A 84 -4.67 28.37 6.23
CA GLN A 84 -5.10 29.15 5.07
C GLN A 84 -4.37 28.75 3.78
N ASP A 85 -3.05 28.48 3.84
CA ASP A 85 -2.25 28.09 2.68
C ASP A 85 -2.66 26.73 2.14
N LEU A 86 -3.12 25.84 3.01
CA LEU A 86 -3.66 24.54 2.61
C LEU A 86 -5.03 24.67 1.95
N ALA A 87 -5.92 25.52 2.47
CA ALA A 87 -7.21 25.78 1.84
C ALA A 87 -7.02 26.34 0.43
N ASP A 88 -6.06 27.25 0.27
CA ASP A 88 -5.66 27.79 -1.02
C ASP A 88 -5.01 26.71 -1.90
N ALA A 89 -4.16 25.84 -1.34
CA ALA A 89 -3.55 24.72 -2.07
C ALA A 89 -4.56 23.66 -2.53
N ILE A 90 -5.62 23.38 -1.77
CA ILE A 90 -6.70 22.47 -2.22
C ILE A 90 -7.57 23.20 -3.27
N ALA A 91 -7.74 24.52 -3.17
CA ALA A 91 -8.43 25.31 -4.18
C ALA A 91 -7.66 25.35 -5.51
N GLU A 92 -6.33 25.47 -5.47
CA GLU A 92 -5.44 25.34 -6.64
C GLU A 92 -5.30 23.87 -7.09
N GLY A 93 -5.46 22.97 -6.14
CA GLY A 93 -5.46 21.51 -6.21
C GLY A 93 -4.08 20.87 -6.00
N ILE A 94 -4.08 19.77 -5.26
CA ILE A 94 -2.91 19.05 -4.78
C ILE A 94 -2.62 17.87 -5.71
N TYR A 95 -1.40 17.82 -6.26
CA TYR A 95 -0.95 16.71 -7.10
C TYR A 95 -0.39 15.56 -6.25
N ILE A 96 -0.77 14.34 -6.60
CA ILE A 96 -0.39 13.10 -5.90
C ILE A 96 0.00 12.02 -6.90
N ASN A 97 0.72 10.99 -6.44
CA ASN A 97 1.21 9.88 -7.27
C ASN A 97 0.59 8.51 -6.92
N ASN A 98 -0.29 8.47 -5.93
CA ASN A 98 -0.95 7.27 -5.42
C ASN A 98 -2.48 7.35 -5.56
N ALA A 99 -2.98 8.10 -6.55
CA ALA A 99 -4.40 8.34 -6.76
C ALA A 99 -5.22 7.06 -6.90
N GLY A 100 -4.60 5.98 -7.39
CA GLY A 100 -5.21 4.68 -7.54
C GLY A 100 -5.53 3.95 -6.24
N LEU A 101 -5.04 4.43 -5.09
CA LEU A 101 -5.41 3.89 -3.76
C LEU A 101 -6.93 3.82 -3.56
N VAL A 102 -7.66 4.75 -4.18
CA VAL A 102 -9.12 4.78 -4.14
C VAL A 102 -9.77 3.50 -4.64
N LEU A 103 -9.13 2.72 -5.50
CA LEU A 103 -9.66 1.44 -5.98
C LEU A 103 -9.85 0.42 -4.86
N LEU A 104 -9.09 0.56 -3.76
CA LEU A 104 -9.13 -0.35 -2.61
C LEU A 104 -10.27 0.00 -1.62
N HIS A 105 -10.99 1.10 -1.82
CA HIS A 105 -11.96 1.63 -0.84
C HIS A 105 -12.97 0.62 -0.27
N PRO A 106 -13.54 -0.35 -1.03
CA PRO A 106 -14.52 -1.27 -0.47
C PRO A 106 -13.92 -2.23 0.56
N PHE A 107 -12.61 -2.48 0.49
CA PHE A 107 -11.89 -3.42 1.33
C PHE A 107 -11.34 -2.77 2.60
N LEU A 108 -11.17 -1.43 2.60
CA LEU A 108 -10.55 -0.70 3.70
C LEU A 108 -11.28 -0.85 5.06
N PRO A 109 -12.62 -0.84 5.15
CA PRO A 109 -13.30 -1.03 6.43
C PRO A 109 -12.99 -2.39 7.08
N GLN A 110 -13.08 -3.47 6.30
CA GLN A 110 -12.78 -4.83 6.78
C GLN A 110 -11.30 -4.97 7.16
N PHE A 111 -10.41 -4.44 6.32
CA PHE A 111 -8.96 -4.45 6.53
C PHE A 111 -8.55 -3.72 7.81
N PHE A 112 -9.06 -2.50 8.00
CA PHE A 112 -8.78 -1.74 9.21
C PHE A 112 -9.40 -2.38 10.45
N GLY A 113 -10.57 -3.02 10.31
CA GLY A 113 -11.17 -3.80 11.39
C GLY A 113 -10.31 -5.00 11.81
N ALA A 114 -9.76 -5.75 10.84
CA ALA A 114 -8.88 -6.89 11.09
C ALA A 114 -7.61 -6.50 11.85
N LEU A 115 -7.03 -5.34 11.51
CA LEU A 115 -5.82 -4.79 12.16
C LEU A 115 -6.12 -4.02 13.46
N GLY A 116 -7.39 -3.85 13.85
CA GLY A 116 -7.79 -3.02 14.98
C GLY A 116 -7.46 -1.53 14.81
N ILE A 117 -7.32 -1.06 13.56
CA ILE A 117 -7.06 0.32 13.18
C ILE A 117 -8.35 1.14 13.22
N ALA A 118 -9.49 0.53 12.88
CA ALA A 118 -10.81 1.17 12.90
C ALA A 118 -11.82 0.38 13.73
N GLY A 119 -12.77 1.10 14.34
CA GLY A 119 -14.04 0.55 14.81
C GLY A 119 -15.12 0.68 13.75
N GLU A 120 -16.40 0.62 14.15
CA GLU A 120 -17.53 0.69 13.20
C GLU A 120 -17.60 2.03 12.45
N GLU A 121 -17.41 3.16 13.13
CA GLU A 121 -17.57 4.51 12.55
C GLU A 121 -16.38 5.45 12.83
N GLN A 122 -15.29 4.95 13.42
CA GLN A 122 -14.15 5.79 13.81
C GLN A 122 -12.80 5.10 13.63
N LEU A 123 -11.76 5.88 13.35
CA LEU A 123 -10.38 5.43 13.41
C LEU A 123 -9.85 5.45 14.84
N LEU A 124 -9.24 4.35 15.26
CA LEU A 124 -8.60 4.18 16.56
C LEU A 124 -7.10 4.47 16.50
N ARG A 125 -6.47 4.19 15.35
CA ARG A 125 -5.03 4.34 15.12
C ARG A 125 -4.74 5.07 13.80
N PRO A 126 -4.98 6.40 13.73
CA PRO A 126 -4.87 7.18 12.49
C PRO A 126 -3.47 7.12 11.85
N GLU A 127 -2.41 7.23 12.64
CA GLU A 127 -1.02 7.16 12.14
C GLU A 127 -0.73 5.82 11.47
N ARG A 128 -1.18 4.72 12.10
CA ARG A 128 -1.02 3.38 11.53
C ARG A 128 -1.82 3.21 10.25
N ALA A 129 -3.03 3.77 10.19
CA ALA A 129 -3.85 3.78 8.98
C ALA A 129 -3.11 4.41 7.80
N LEU A 130 -2.41 5.54 8.02
CA LEU A 130 -1.61 6.19 7.00
C LEU A 130 -0.46 5.31 6.51
N CYS A 131 0.29 4.69 7.43
CA CYS A 131 1.40 3.79 7.10
C CYS A 131 0.93 2.59 6.27
N VAL A 132 -0.16 1.92 6.67
CA VAL A 132 -0.66 0.74 5.92
C VAL A 132 -1.25 1.12 4.56
N LEU A 133 -1.90 2.28 4.43
CA LEU A 133 -2.40 2.76 3.13
C LEU A 133 -1.25 3.12 2.18
N HIS A 134 -0.20 3.76 2.69
CA HIS A 134 1.02 3.99 1.91
C HIS A 134 1.62 2.64 1.48
N PHE A 135 1.81 1.72 2.44
CA PHE A 135 2.34 0.40 2.14
C PHE A 135 1.47 -0.38 1.17
N LEU A 136 0.15 -0.20 1.10
CA LEU A 136 -0.74 -0.80 0.09
C LEU A 136 -0.52 -0.25 -1.32
N THR A 137 0.02 0.97 -1.46
CA THR A 137 0.33 1.57 -2.76
C THR A 137 1.76 1.31 -3.22
N THR A 138 2.74 1.48 -2.34
CA THR A 138 4.17 1.50 -2.72
C THR A 138 4.93 0.22 -2.39
N GLY A 139 4.44 -0.56 -1.43
CA GLY A 139 5.15 -1.70 -0.84
C GLY A 139 6.33 -1.25 0.03
N GLN A 140 6.45 0.04 0.31
CA GLN A 140 7.49 0.59 1.17
C GLN A 140 6.95 0.75 2.60
N PRO A 141 7.72 0.36 3.63
CA PRO A 141 7.25 0.43 5.01
C PRO A 141 7.26 1.86 5.58
N VAL A 142 8.09 2.74 5.01
CA VAL A 142 8.26 4.12 5.47
C VAL A 142 7.40 5.03 4.60
N ALA A 143 6.49 5.78 5.23
CA ALA A 143 5.53 6.61 4.54
C ALA A 143 5.91 8.10 4.62
N PRO A 144 6.56 8.67 3.59
CA PRO A 144 6.91 10.09 3.62
C PRO A 144 5.65 10.96 3.55
N GLU A 145 5.63 12.06 4.30
CA GLU A 145 4.49 12.96 4.46
C GLU A 145 3.88 13.45 3.13
N TYR A 146 4.72 13.71 2.12
CA TYR A 146 4.25 14.18 0.81
C TYR A 146 3.44 13.12 0.03
N GLU A 147 3.50 11.85 0.40
CA GLU A 147 2.69 10.76 -0.19
C GLU A 147 1.41 10.49 0.59
N LEU A 148 1.24 11.12 1.76
CA LEU A 148 0.11 10.88 2.67
C LEU A 148 -1.12 11.73 2.37
N MET A 149 -1.09 12.57 1.35
CA MET A 149 -2.21 13.46 1.02
C MET A 149 -3.53 12.69 0.81
N LEU A 150 -3.55 11.68 -0.06
CA LEU A 150 -4.75 10.85 -0.27
C LEU A 150 -5.07 9.95 0.92
N PRO A 151 -4.09 9.25 1.56
CA PRO A 151 -4.33 8.57 2.82
C PRO A 151 -5.02 9.43 3.89
N LYS A 152 -4.59 10.68 4.09
CA LYS A 152 -5.22 11.61 5.05
C LYS A 152 -6.67 11.92 4.65
N VAL A 153 -6.96 12.12 3.36
CA VAL A 153 -8.34 12.29 2.88
C VAL A 153 -9.21 11.08 3.22
N LEU A 154 -8.74 9.86 2.91
CA LEU A 154 -9.50 8.63 3.17
C LEU A 154 -9.67 8.35 4.67
N CYS A 155 -8.72 8.80 5.48
CA CYS A 155 -8.77 8.66 6.94
C CYS A 155 -9.48 9.82 7.65
N ASN A 156 -10.01 10.82 6.94
CA ASN A 156 -10.59 12.03 7.52
C ASN A 156 -9.62 12.76 8.49
N ILE A 157 -8.34 12.79 8.15
CA ILE A 157 -7.28 13.50 8.89
C ILE A 157 -7.02 14.85 8.22
N PRO A 158 -6.90 15.96 8.96
CA PRO A 158 -6.55 17.26 8.38
C PRO A 158 -5.22 17.19 7.62
N LEU A 159 -5.16 17.75 6.40
CA LEU A 159 -3.96 17.61 5.55
C LEU A 159 -2.75 18.38 6.12
N ASP A 160 -3.01 19.43 6.91
CA ASP A 160 -2.01 20.28 7.59
C ASP A 160 -1.53 19.70 8.91
N MET A 161 -2.20 18.67 9.43
CA MET A 161 -1.76 17.97 10.63
C MET A 161 -0.47 17.23 10.31
N PRO A 162 0.68 17.60 10.90
CA PRO A 162 1.91 16.85 10.69
C PRO A 162 1.74 15.46 11.28
N VAL A 163 2.13 14.44 10.53
CA VAL A 163 2.13 13.06 11.02
C VAL A 163 3.53 12.47 10.89
N GLU A 164 4.03 11.96 12.00
CA GLU A 164 5.25 11.15 12.01
C GLU A 164 4.88 9.71 11.60
N ALA A 165 4.89 9.44 10.30
CA ALA A 165 4.56 8.13 9.75
C ALA A 165 5.80 7.25 9.46
N ASP A 166 6.86 7.44 10.24
CA ASP A 166 8.09 6.62 10.24
C ASP A 166 7.94 5.37 11.14
N VAL A 167 6.72 4.83 11.22
CA VAL A 167 6.44 3.66 12.05
C VAL A 167 6.68 2.40 11.25
N ASP A 168 7.64 1.59 11.69
CA ASP A 168 7.87 0.27 11.09
C ASP A 168 6.60 -0.58 11.17
N LEU A 169 6.16 -1.05 10.00
CA LEU A 169 5.06 -2.00 9.89
C LEU A 169 5.50 -3.37 10.39
N THR A 170 4.66 -3.98 11.22
CA THR A 170 4.86 -5.35 11.67
C THR A 170 4.67 -6.33 10.51
N ASP A 171 5.26 -7.52 10.62
CA ASP A 171 5.08 -8.58 9.61
C ASP A 171 3.59 -8.92 9.44
N GLU A 172 2.80 -8.91 10.53
CA GLU A 172 1.35 -9.15 10.51
C GLU A 172 0.61 -8.10 9.67
N GLU A 173 0.98 -6.83 9.76
CA GLU A 173 0.38 -5.74 8.97
C GLU A 173 0.74 -5.84 7.48
N GLN A 174 1.98 -6.24 7.18
CA GLN A 174 2.44 -6.45 5.81
C GLN A 174 1.74 -7.66 5.17
N ASP A 175 1.62 -8.77 5.89
CA ASP A 175 0.93 -9.97 5.45
C ASP A 175 -0.55 -9.71 5.16
N GLU A 176 -1.22 -8.96 6.04
CA GLU A 176 -2.64 -8.59 5.85
C GLU A 176 -2.82 -7.64 4.65
N ALA A 177 -1.88 -6.70 4.43
CA ALA A 177 -1.90 -5.82 3.27
C ALA A 177 -1.71 -6.61 1.96
N ASP A 178 -0.80 -7.58 1.94
CA ASP A 178 -0.62 -8.47 0.78
C ASP A 178 -1.84 -9.38 0.56
N ALA A 179 -2.49 -9.83 1.63
CA ALA A 179 -3.74 -10.58 1.55
C ALA A 179 -4.87 -9.74 0.92
N LEU A 180 -4.98 -8.46 1.30
CA LEU A 180 -5.92 -7.52 0.69
C LEU A 180 -5.68 -7.38 -0.82
N LEU A 181 -4.42 -7.15 -1.23
CA LEU A 181 -4.10 -6.97 -2.65
C LEU A 181 -4.41 -8.23 -3.47
N LYS A 182 -4.14 -9.42 -2.92
CA LYS A 182 -4.56 -10.70 -3.53
C LYS A 182 -6.08 -10.79 -3.66
N ALA A 183 -6.82 -10.44 -2.60
CA ALA A 183 -8.28 -10.42 -2.64
C ALA A 183 -8.81 -9.47 -3.71
N VAL A 184 -8.21 -8.30 -3.90
CA VAL A 184 -8.60 -7.35 -4.96
C VAL A 184 -8.41 -7.95 -6.35
N VAL A 185 -7.27 -8.61 -6.60
CA VAL A 185 -7.01 -9.33 -7.87
C VAL A 185 -8.04 -10.43 -8.09
N ASP A 186 -8.36 -11.21 -7.04
CA ASP A 186 -9.33 -12.29 -7.12
C ASP A 186 -10.75 -11.77 -7.42
N HIS A 187 -11.14 -10.63 -6.86
CA HIS A 187 -12.45 -10.05 -7.16
C HIS A 187 -12.46 -9.39 -8.54
N TRP A 188 -11.36 -8.77 -8.96
CA TRP A 188 -11.24 -8.12 -10.27
C TRP A 188 -10.69 -9.09 -11.34
N GLN A 189 -11.54 -10.02 -11.77
CA GLN A 189 -11.22 -11.13 -12.69
C GLN A 189 -10.51 -10.72 -13.99
N ALA A 190 -10.68 -9.47 -14.46
CA ALA A 190 -9.98 -8.93 -15.62
C ALA A 190 -8.44 -8.89 -15.45
N LEU A 191 -7.96 -8.77 -14.21
CA LEU A 191 -6.53 -8.75 -13.88
C LEU A 191 -5.87 -10.13 -13.96
N ARG A 192 -6.65 -11.23 -13.99
CA ARG A 192 -6.15 -12.61 -14.06
C ARG A 192 -5.08 -12.89 -12.98
N ASN A 193 -3.87 -13.26 -13.39
CA ASN A 193 -2.76 -13.64 -12.52
C ASN A 193 -1.83 -12.45 -12.21
N THR A 194 -2.38 -11.24 -12.13
CA THR A 194 -1.59 -10.05 -11.76
C THR A 194 -1.09 -10.21 -10.33
N THR A 195 0.20 -9.97 -10.11
CA THR A 195 0.78 -10.00 -8.76
C THR A 195 0.42 -8.73 -7.98
N PRO A 196 0.50 -8.73 -6.64
CA PRO A 196 0.36 -7.50 -5.85
C PRO A 196 1.22 -6.34 -6.38
N ASP A 197 2.48 -6.61 -6.74
CA ASP A 197 3.38 -5.62 -7.34
C ASP A 197 2.91 -5.11 -8.71
N GLY A 198 2.33 -5.99 -9.53
CA GLY A 198 1.73 -5.60 -10.80
C GLY A 198 0.52 -4.69 -10.62
N LEU A 199 -0.34 -4.99 -9.63
CA LEU A 199 -1.48 -4.15 -9.26
C LEU A 199 -1.02 -2.77 -8.77
N ARG A 200 -0.02 -2.73 -7.89
CA ARG A 200 0.59 -1.49 -7.39
C ARG A 200 1.06 -0.60 -8.53
N GLY A 201 1.94 -1.12 -9.39
CA GLY A 201 2.56 -0.34 -10.46
C GLY A 201 1.59 0.09 -11.56
N THR A 202 0.54 -0.69 -11.84
CA THR A 202 -0.38 -0.41 -12.96
C THR A 202 -1.57 0.44 -12.56
N PHE A 203 -2.12 0.20 -11.35
CA PHE A 203 -3.42 0.75 -10.96
C PHE A 203 -3.40 1.57 -9.68
N LEU A 204 -2.46 1.35 -8.75
CA LEU A 204 -2.42 2.09 -7.48
C LEU A 204 -1.51 3.32 -7.53
N SER A 205 -0.32 3.18 -8.12
CA SER A 205 0.66 4.25 -8.34
C SER A 205 0.28 5.09 -9.56
N ARG A 206 -0.78 5.89 -9.40
CA ARG A 206 -1.32 6.76 -10.44
C ARG A 206 -1.22 8.21 -10.06
N SER A 207 -0.79 9.03 -11.02
CA SER A 207 -0.87 10.48 -10.90
C SER A 207 -2.32 10.91 -10.76
N GLY A 208 -2.56 11.89 -9.91
CA GLY A 208 -3.86 12.52 -9.81
C GLY A 208 -3.79 13.89 -9.15
N LYS A 209 -4.96 14.54 -9.11
CA LYS A 209 -5.14 15.86 -8.52
C LYS A 209 -6.33 15.84 -7.58
N ILE A 210 -6.13 16.21 -6.33
CA ILE A 210 -7.18 16.45 -5.34
C ILE A 210 -7.54 17.94 -5.37
N SER A 211 -8.83 18.26 -5.51
CA SER A 211 -9.33 19.63 -5.46
C SER A 211 -10.65 19.70 -4.69
N LEU A 212 -11.07 20.92 -4.34
CA LEU A 212 -12.40 21.15 -3.76
C LEU A 212 -13.48 21.12 -4.85
N ARG A 213 -14.60 20.46 -4.54
CA ARG A 213 -15.82 20.45 -5.33
C ARG A 213 -17.00 20.88 -4.43
N GLY A 214 -17.20 22.19 -4.31
CA GLY A 214 -18.14 22.74 -3.34
C GLY A 214 -17.62 22.49 -1.92
N GLU A 215 -18.36 21.73 -1.12
CA GLU A 215 -17.96 21.34 0.25
C GLU A 215 -17.20 19.99 0.28
N ASP A 216 -17.34 19.19 -0.79
CA ASP A 216 -16.72 17.87 -0.95
C ASP A 216 -15.36 17.94 -1.64
N LEU A 217 -14.68 16.79 -1.73
CA LEU A 217 -13.42 16.65 -2.45
C LEU A 217 -13.62 15.96 -3.80
N LEU A 218 -12.79 16.32 -4.77
CA LEU A 218 -12.70 15.69 -6.08
C LEU A 218 -11.28 15.19 -6.30
N LEU A 219 -11.14 13.91 -6.64
CA LEU A 219 -9.92 13.31 -7.14
C LEU A 219 -10.05 13.08 -8.64
N GLN A 220 -9.17 13.71 -9.40
CA GLN A 220 -9.03 13.46 -10.84
C GLN A 220 -7.79 12.61 -11.07
N VAL A 221 -7.97 11.45 -11.68
CA VAL A 221 -6.89 10.48 -11.96
C VAL A 221 -6.49 10.62 -13.43
N GLU A 222 -5.18 10.74 -13.68
CA GLU A 222 -4.64 10.81 -15.04
C GLU A 222 -4.92 9.50 -15.80
N PRO A 223 -5.33 9.54 -17.09
CA PRO A 223 -5.80 8.36 -17.79
C PRO A 223 -4.61 7.61 -18.41
N GLN A 224 -4.71 6.29 -18.46
CA GLN A 224 -3.75 5.42 -19.13
C GLN A 224 -4.46 4.32 -19.92
N THR A 225 -3.71 3.71 -20.83
CA THR A 225 -4.21 2.65 -21.73
C THR A 225 -4.83 1.47 -20.98
N TRP A 226 -4.35 1.15 -19.78
CA TRP A 226 -4.83 0.02 -18.97
C TRP A 226 -6.20 0.28 -18.32
N ASP A 227 -6.68 1.53 -18.31
CA ASP A 227 -7.90 1.93 -17.61
C ASP A 227 -9.17 1.35 -18.24
N ILE A 228 -9.08 0.82 -19.47
CA ILE A 228 -10.13 0.00 -20.08
C ILE A 228 -10.51 -1.21 -19.20
N MET A 229 -9.59 -1.69 -18.35
CA MET A 229 -9.89 -2.77 -17.40
C MET A 229 -10.83 -2.32 -16.28
N LEU A 230 -10.91 -1.01 -15.97
CA LEU A 230 -11.79 -0.46 -14.94
C LEU A 230 -13.27 -0.62 -15.31
N GLU A 231 -13.60 -0.75 -16.60
CA GLU A 231 -14.97 -1.04 -17.06
C GLU A 231 -15.47 -2.42 -16.59
N GLN A 232 -14.55 -3.32 -16.23
CA GLN A 232 -14.84 -4.67 -15.74
C GLN A 232 -14.72 -4.79 -14.22
N LEU A 233 -14.61 -3.67 -13.53
CA LEU A 233 -14.43 -3.61 -12.10
C LEU A 233 -15.79 -3.87 -11.41
N PRO A 234 -15.89 -4.82 -10.45
CA PRO A 234 -17.19 -5.26 -9.95
C PRO A 234 -17.80 -4.35 -8.87
N TRP A 235 -17.15 -3.23 -8.54
CA TRP A 235 -17.64 -2.21 -7.61
C TRP A 235 -17.56 -0.80 -8.22
N GLY A 236 -18.35 0.12 -7.67
CA GLY A 236 -18.31 1.52 -8.09
C GLY A 236 -17.11 2.26 -7.50
N ILE A 237 -16.50 3.15 -8.29
CA ILE A 237 -15.32 3.93 -7.87
C ILE A 237 -15.53 5.45 -7.96
N SER A 238 -16.62 5.92 -8.56
CA SER A 238 -16.86 7.36 -8.79
C SER A 238 -17.18 8.17 -7.51
N MET A 239 -17.58 7.47 -6.46
CA MET A 239 -18.17 8.04 -5.26
C MET A 239 -17.72 7.21 -4.05
N ILE A 240 -16.87 7.79 -3.21
CA ILE A 240 -16.26 7.12 -2.06
C ILE A 240 -16.59 7.86 -0.77
N ARG A 241 -17.11 7.11 0.19
CA ARG A 241 -17.31 7.55 1.58
C ARG A 241 -17.15 6.35 2.51
N LEU A 242 -16.05 6.35 3.25
CA LEU A 242 -15.76 5.35 4.27
C LEU A 242 -16.52 5.68 5.57
N PRO A 243 -16.72 4.72 6.48
CA PRO A 243 -17.55 4.91 7.68
C PRO A 243 -17.15 6.11 8.56
N TRP A 244 -15.86 6.41 8.63
CA TRP A 244 -15.28 7.50 9.42
C TRP A 244 -15.10 8.82 8.63
N MET A 245 -15.53 8.87 7.36
CA MET A 245 -15.42 10.08 6.53
C MET A 245 -16.61 11.03 6.73
N GLU A 246 -16.30 12.30 6.98
CA GLU A 246 -17.30 13.37 7.04
C GLU A 246 -17.74 13.82 5.64
N ARG A 247 -16.78 14.00 4.74
CA ARG A 247 -16.99 14.52 3.38
C ARG A 247 -16.98 13.40 2.34
N MET A 248 -17.66 13.64 1.22
CA MET A 248 -17.61 12.73 0.08
C MET A 248 -16.31 12.94 -0.71
N LEU A 249 -15.72 11.85 -1.22
CA LEU A 249 -14.69 11.91 -2.26
C LEU A 249 -15.29 11.49 -3.60
N TRP A 250 -15.40 12.45 -4.51
CA TRP A 250 -15.74 12.20 -5.91
C TRP A 250 -14.49 11.78 -6.66
N VAL A 251 -14.60 10.78 -7.53
CA VAL A 251 -13.46 10.31 -8.34
C VAL A 251 -13.83 10.38 -9.81
N GLU A 252 -12.97 11.02 -10.58
CA GLU A 252 -13.07 11.11 -12.04
C GLU A 252 -11.80 10.54 -12.65
N TRP A 253 -11.95 9.56 -13.54
CA TRP A 253 -10.87 9.10 -14.42
C TRP A 253 -11.02 9.89 -15.72
N VAL A 254 -10.13 10.86 -15.95
CA VAL A 254 -10.26 11.89 -17.00
C VAL A 254 -9.07 11.83 -17.94
#